data_AF-A0AAV6MJS2-F1
#
_entry.id   AF-A0AAV6MJS2-F1
#
_cell.length_a   1.000
_cell.length_b   1.000
_cell.length_c   1.000
_cell.angle_alpha   90.00
_cell.angle_beta   90.00
_cell.angle_gamma   90.00
#
_symmetry.space_group_name_H-M   'P 1'
#
loop_
_entity.id
_entity.type
_entity.pdbx_description
1 polymer ?
#
loop_
_entity_poly.entity_id
_entity_poly.type
_entity_poly.pdbx_seq_one_letter_code
_entity_poly.pdbx_strand_id
1 'polypeptide(L)'
;MSEEEKLLKEAKKLPWEDRLSHKNWKVRSEANIDLAAVCDSITDPKDSRLREFGPLFRKTVADSNAPVQEKALDALIAYLRAADADAGRWKFFCSSI
;
A
#
# COMPACT_ATOMS: atom_id res chain seq x y z
N MET A 1 5.16 27.50 -0.43
CA MET A 1 5.35 26.05 -0.25
C MET A 1 6.42 25.84 0.80
N SER A 2 6.11 25.10 1.86
CA SER A 2 7.08 24.74 2.89
C SER A 2 8.15 23.81 2.33
N GLU A 3 9.31 23.73 2.99
CA GLU A 3 10.37 22.79 2.58
C GLU A 3 9.90 21.33 2.65
N GLU A 4 8.97 21.04 3.57
CA GLU A 4 8.33 19.73 3.70
C GLU A 4 7.47 19.36 2.49
N GLU A 5 6.62 20.29 2.01
CA GLU A 5 5.80 20.05 0.83
C GLU A 5 6.66 19.81 -0.42
N LYS A 6 7.79 20.52 -0.54
CA LYS A 6 8.75 20.29 -1.63
C LYS A 6 9.36 18.90 -1.54
N LEU A 7 9.77 18.48 -0.34
CA LEU A 7 10.34 17.15 -0.11
C LEU A 7 9.34 16.05 -0.46
N LEU A 8 8.08 16.17 -0.01
CA LEU A 8 7.03 15.19 -0.32
C LEU A 8 6.79 15.09 -1.82
N LYS A 9 6.75 16.23 -2.53
CA LYS A 9 6.57 16.27 -3.99
C LYS A 9 7.72 15.62 -4.74
N GLU A 10 8.96 15.87 -4.35
CA GLU A 10 10.13 15.25 -4.97
C GLU A 10 10.19 13.75 -4.68
N ALA A 11 9.84 13.34 -3.46
CA ALA A 11 9.81 11.94 -3.08
C ALA A 11 8.82 11.11 -3.91
N LYS A 12 7.72 11.69 -4.42
CA LYS A 12 6.78 10.97 -5.30
C LYS A 12 7.40 10.49 -6.61
N LYS A 13 8.56 11.02 -7.02
CA LYS A 13 9.29 10.61 -8.23
C LYS A 13 10.19 9.39 -8.01
N LEU A 14 10.46 9.04 -6.75
CA LEU A 14 11.30 7.91 -6.39
C LEU A 14 10.52 6.58 -6.53
N PRO A 15 11.22 5.45 -6.76
CA PRO A 15 10.59 4.14 -6.74
C PRO A 15 10.05 3.79 -5.34
N TRP A 16 9.12 2.82 -5.27
CA TRP A 16 8.44 2.45 -4.04
C TRP A 16 9.39 2.12 -2.89
N GLU A 17 10.44 1.34 -3.17
CA GLU A 17 11.40 0.89 -2.17
C GLU A 17 12.11 2.07 -1.49
N ASP A 18 12.51 3.07 -2.27
CA ASP A 18 13.19 4.27 -1.78
C ASP A 18 12.25 5.15 -0.97
N ARG A 19 10.98 5.25 -1.39
CA ARG A 19 9.96 6.03 -0.68
C ARG A 19 9.58 5.40 0.67
N LEU A 20 9.38 4.09 0.67
CA LEU A 20 8.96 3.30 1.84
C LEU A 20 10.09 3.07 2.84
N SER A 21 11.36 3.22 2.43
CA SER A 21 12.53 3.18 3.31
C SER A 21 13.18 4.55 3.56
N HIS A 22 12.51 5.63 3.15
CA HIS A 22 13.07 6.97 3.24
C HIS A 22 13.33 7.41 4.69
N LYS A 23 14.41 8.16 4.92
CA LYS A 23 14.79 8.66 6.26
C LYS A 23 13.71 9.50 6.94
N ASN A 24 12.94 10.27 6.17
CA ASN A 24 11.82 11.07 6.68
C ASN A 24 10.56 10.22 6.80
N TRP A 25 10.04 10.06 8.01
CA TRP A 25 8.85 9.27 8.30
C TRP A 25 7.59 9.77 7.57
N LYS A 26 7.47 11.08 7.31
CA LYS A 26 6.32 11.63 6.56
C LYS A 26 6.33 11.17 5.10
N VAL A 27 7.51 11.02 4.50
CA VAL A 27 7.64 10.46 3.14
C VAL A 27 7.18 8.99 3.14
N ARG A 28 7.58 8.21 4.16
CA ARG A 28 7.15 6.82 4.30
C ARG A 28 5.64 6.71 4.53
N SER A 29 5.07 7.59 5.34
CA SER A 29 3.63 7.67 5.58
C SER A 29 2.86 7.97 4.29
N GLU A 30 3.25 9.03 3.58
CA GLU A 30 2.66 9.41 2.28
C GLU A 30 2.80 8.31 1.23
N ALA A 31 3.92 7.58 1.23
CA ALA A 31 4.11 6.44 0.35
C ALA A 31 3.15 5.28 0.65
N ASN A 32 2.85 5.00 1.92
CA ASN A 32 1.84 4.01 2.26
C ASN A 32 0.42 4.48 1.88
N ILE A 33 0.10 5.77 2.03
CA ILE A 33 -1.18 6.34 1.57
C ILE A 33 -1.33 6.19 0.05
N ASP A 34 -0.31 6.56 -0.73
CA ASP A 34 -0.31 6.39 -2.17
C ASP A 34 -0.40 4.90 -2.56
N LEU A 35 0.29 4.01 -1.85
CA LEU A 35 0.25 2.57 -2.10
C LEU A 35 -1.15 1.99 -1.86
N ALA A 36 -1.83 2.42 -0.79
CA ALA A 36 -3.23 2.06 -0.52
C ALA A 36 -4.15 2.48 -1.67
N ALA A 37 -4.03 3.73 -2.11
CA ALA A 37 -4.84 4.27 -3.22
C ALA A 37 -4.61 3.50 -4.53
N VAL A 38 -3.37 3.09 -4.81
CA VAL A 38 -3.08 2.25 -5.98
C VAL A 38 -3.71 0.87 -5.82
N CYS A 39 -3.61 0.25 -4.64
CA CYS A 39 -4.24 -1.05 -4.39
C CYS A 39 -5.77 -0.99 -4.53
N ASP A 40 -6.43 0.04 -3.99
CA ASP A 40 -7.87 0.24 -4.15
C ASP A 40 -8.30 0.47 -5.61
N SER A 41 -7.40 0.99 -6.44
CA SER A 41 -7.64 1.15 -7.89
C SER A 41 -7.51 -0.15 -8.69
N ILE A 42 -6.93 -1.21 -8.10
CA ILE A 42 -6.76 -2.51 -8.75
C ILE A 42 -8.08 -3.28 -8.64
N THR A 43 -8.73 -3.48 -9.79
CA THR A 43 -9.99 -4.23 -9.89
C THR A 43 -9.79 -5.67 -10.38
N ASP A 44 -8.66 -5.96 -11.02
CA ASP A 44 -8.28 -7.30 -11.46
C ASP A 44 -7.32 -7.95 -10.45
N PRO A 45 -7.73 -9.03 -9.75
CA PRO A 45 -6.86 -9.75 -8.82
C PRO A 45 -5.63 -10.40 -9.49
N LYS A 46 -5.60 -10.48 -10.83
CA LYS A 46 -4.46 -10.99 -11.60
C LYS A 46 -3.49 -9.90 -12.06
N ASP A 47 -3.73 -8.65 -11.67
CA ASP A 47 -2.84 -7.53 -11.99
C ASP A 47 -1.41 -7.82 -11.51
N SER A 48 -0.44 -7.71 -12.41
CA SER A 48 0.96 -8.03 -12.12
C SER A 48 1.55 -7.15 -11.01
N ARG A 49 1.02 -5.94 -10.82
CA ARG A 49 1.45 -5.00 -9.77
C ARG A 49 1.27 -5.59 -8.37
N LEU A 50 0.27 -6.45 -8.15
CA LEU A 50 0.06 -7.09 -6.84
C LEU A 50 1.22 -8.02 -6.45
N ARG A 51 1.89 -8.64 -7.43
CA ARG A 51 3.08 -9.47 -7.17
C ARG A 51 4.28 -8.63 -6.76
N GLU A 52 4.39 -7.42 -7.30
CA GLU A 52 5.46 -6.47 -6.99
C GLU A 52 5.26 -5.81 -5.62
N PHE A 53 4.00 -5.57 -5.21
CA PHE A 53 3.70 -4.90 -3.94
C PHE A 53 3.80 -5.80 -2.71
N GLY A 54 3.48 -7.09 -2.84
CA GLY A 54 3.48 -8.04 -1.71
C GLY A 54 4.76 -7.98 -0.85
N PRO A 55 5.97 -8.05 -1.44
CA PRO A 55 7.23 -7.96 -0.70
C PRO A 55 7.45 -6.64 0.05
N LEU A 56 6.85 -5.52 -0.39
CA LEU A 56 7.02 -4.21 0.22
C LEU A 56 6.44 -4.19 1.65
N PHE A 57 5.31 -4.87 1.86
CA PHE A 57 4.59 -4.86 3.13
C PHE A 57 5.38 -5.43 4.29
N ARG A 58 6.27 -6.40 4.05
CA ARG A 58 7.10 -7.02 5.11
C ARG A 58 7.90 -5.98 5.90
N LYS A 59 8.40 -4.94 5.21
CA LYS A 59 9.19 -3.88 5.83
C LYS A 59 8.32 -2.74 6.35
N THR A 60 7.25 -2.38 5.65
CA THR A 60 6.45 -1.19 6.00
C THR A 60 5.56 -1.41 7.21
N VAL A 61 4.99 -2.61 7.40
CA VAL A 61 4.16 -2.91 8.60
C VAL A 61 4.99 -3.04 9.88
N ALA A 62 6.31 -3.23 9.74
CA ALA A 62 7.27 -3.28 10.83
C ALA A 62 7.95 -1.93 11.10
N ASP A 63 7.46 -0.82 10.52
CA ASP A 63 7.99 0.52 10.80
C ASP A 63 7.86 0.84 12.29
N SER A 64 8.90 1.46 12.87
CA SER A 64 8.92 1.82 14.29
C SER A 64 8.11 3.08 14.61
N ASN A 65 7.68 3.83 13.60
CA ASN A 65 6.86 5.03 13.76
C ASN A 65 5.37 4.66 13.66
N ALA A 66 4.62 4.82 14.75
CA ALA A 66 3.22 4.41 14.83
C ALA A 66 2.32 5.02 13.72
N PRO A 67 2.39 6.34 13.40
CA PRO A 67 1.67 6.91 12.26
C PRO A 67 1.99 6.24 10.91
N VAL A 68 3.26 5.88 10.66
CA VAL A 68 3.64 5.19 9.41
C VAL A 68 3.10 3.77 9.40
N GLN A 69 3.22 3.07 10.53
CA GLN A 69 2.72 1.70 10.68
C GLN A 69 1.21 1.62 10.46
N GLU A 70 0.44 2.56 11.00
CA GLU A 70 -1.01 2.65 10.78
C GLU A 70 -1.33 2.73 9.28
N LYS A 71 -0.65 3.60 8.53
CA LYS A 71 -0.87 3.73 7.08
C LYS A 71 -0.37 2.53 6.30
N ALA A 72 0.69 1.85 6.76
CA ALA A 72 1.12 0.60 6.17
C ALA A 72 0.08 -0.52 6.35
N LEU A 73 -0.64 -0.55 7.47
CA LEU A 73 -1.73 -1.49 7.71
C LEU A 73 -2.95 -1.17 6.84
N ASP A 74 -3.32 0.11 6.69
CA ASP A 74 -4.38 0.53 5.76
C ASP A 74 -4.07 0.07 4.32
N ALA A 75 -2.82 0.28 3.88
CA ALA A 75 -2.35 -0.16 2.57
C ALA A 75 -2.34 -1.69 2.42
N LEU A 76 -1.98 -2.43 3.47
CA LEU A 76 -2.02 -3.90 3.45
C LEU A 76 -3.45 -4.41 3.32
N ILE A 77 -4.42 -3.78 4.00
CA ILE A 77 -5.84 -4.15 3.90
C ILE A 77 -6.33 -3.92 2.47
N ALA A 78 -6.00 -2.79 1.85
CA ALA A 78 -6.34 -2.50 0.45
C ALA A 78 -5.70 -3.52 -0.51
N TYR A 79 -4.43 -3.83 -0.31
CA TYR A 79 -3.71 -4.86 -1.07
C TYR A 79 -4.39 -6.23 -1.00
N LEU A 80 -4.73 -6.69 0.21
CA LEU A 80 -5.39 -7.97 0.41
C LEU A 80 -6.78 -7.99 -0.24
N ARG A 81 -7.55 -6.90 -0.15
CA ARG A 81 -8.85 -6.80 -0.83
C ARG A 81 -8.71 -6.92 -2.35
N ALA A 82 -7.70 -6.29 -2.93
CA ALA A 82 -7.43 -6.37 -4.37
C ALA A 82 -6.98 -7.78 -4.78
N ALA A 83 -6.08 -8.41 -4.01
CA ALA A 83 -5.61 -9.78 -4.26
C ALA A 83 -6.71 -10.84 -4.06
N ASP A 84 -7.59 -10.65 -3.07
CA ASP A 84 -8.70 -11.56 -2.75
C ASP A 84 -9.98 -11.23 -3.52
N ALA A 85 -9.98 -10.28 -4.45
CA ALA A 85 -11.16 -9.95 -5.26
C ALA A 85 -11.71 -11.16 -6.04
N ASP A 86 -10.87 -12.18 -6.30
CA ASP A 86 -11.28 -13.48 -6.84
C ASP A 86 -12.01 -14.38 -5.82
N ALA A 87 -11.67 -14.31 -4.52
CA ALA A 87 -12.25 -15.14 -3.46
C ALA A 87 -13.71 -14.75 -3.12
N GLY A 88 -14.13 -13.53 -3.49
CA GLY A 88 -15.53 -13.09 -3.39
C GLY A 88 -16.51 -13.88 -4.26
N ARG A 89 -16.05 -14.54 -5.33
CA ARG A 89 -16.88 -15.47 -6.12
C ARG A 89 -17.28 -16.74 -5.37
N TRP A 90 -16.52 -17.14 -4.34
CA TRP A 90 -16.83 -18.34 -3.56
C TRP A 90 -17.90 -18.10 -2.48
N LYS A 91 -18.11 -16.84 -2.07
CA LYS A 91 -19.15 -16.49 -1.08
C LYS A 91 -20.57 -16.69 -1.61
N PHE A 92 -20.79 -16.65 -2.92
CA PHE A 92 -22.08 -17.03 -3.51
C PHE A 92 -22.35 -18.54 -3.50
N PHE A 93 -21.30 -19.38 -3.40
CA PHE A 93 -21.49 -20.84 -3.37
C PHE A 93 -21.75 -21.38 -1.96
N CYS A 94 -21.23 -20.72 -0.92
CA CYS A 94 -21.43 -21.16 0.48
C CYS A 94 -22.70 -20.58 1.14
N SER A 95 -23.39 -19.61 0.51
CA SER A 95 -24.67 -19.07 1.01
C SER A 95 -25.90 -19.83 0.48
N SER A 96 -25.70 -20.97 -0.20
CA SER A 96 -26.78 -21.79 -0.79
C SER A 96 -26.66 -23.28 -0.45
N ILE A 97 -26.06 -23.61 0.70
CA ILE A 97 -26.10 -24.94 1.30
C ILE A 97 -26.70 -24.84 2.70
#